data_AF-A0A1G1JNG4-F1
#
_entry.id   AF-A0A1G1JNG4-F1
#
_cell.length_a   1.000
_cell.length_b   1.000
_cell.length_c   1.000
_cell.angle_alpha   90.00
_cell.angle_beta   90.00
_cell.angle_gamma   90.00
#
_symmetry.space_group_name_H-M   'P 1'
#
loop_
_entity.id
_entity.type
_entity.pdbx_description
1 polymer ?
#
loop_
_entity_poly.entity_id
_entity_poly.type
_entity_poly.pdbx_seq_one_letter_code
_entity_poly.pdbx_strand_id
1 'polypeptide(L)'
;MPPQKLAGIGIDIISLERAGGVLTRHRRMVRQRFFSKNERKQTEARCLNGRRFSKVFAAKEAVFKACRGAWLGFDGFSSIEIVLQPRGRFTAKLNKRFSRSGSVQGFFIMASGYAVACAMLWNK
;
A
#
# COMPACT_ATOMS: atom_id res chain seq x y z
N MET A 1 -7.90 23.14 -16.12
CA MET A 1 -6.88 22.39 -15.34
C MET A 1 -5.94 21.73 -16.34
N PRO A 2 -4.61 21.82 -16.18
CA PRO A 2 -3.69 21.12 -17.09
C PRO A 2 -3.98 19.61 -17.08
N PRO A 3 -3.81 18.91 -18.22
CA PRO A 3 -4.08 17.49 -18.30
C PRO A 3 -3.10 16.72 -17.39
N GLN A 4 -3.65 15.96 -16.45
CA GLN A 4 -2.83 15.11 -15.57
C GLN A 4 -2.18 14.00 -16.42
N LYS A 5 -0.85 13.91 -16.38
CA LYS A 5 -0.11 12.88 -17.11
C LYS A 5 0.02 11.62 -16.25
N LEU A 6 -0.42 10.48 -16.78
CA LEU A 6 -0.15 9.19 -16.15
C LEU A 6 1.37 8.92 -16.19
N ALA A 7 2.00 8.93 -15.02
CA ALA A 7 3.45 8.81 -14.88
C ALA A 7 3.90 7.37 -14.59
N GLY A 8 3.01 6.52 -14.07
CA GLY A 8 3.28 5.11 -13.82
C GLY A 8 2.07 4.33 -13.32
N ILE A 9 2.13 3.02 -13.51
CA ILE A 9 1.14 2.05 -13.02
C ILE A 9 1.83 0.95 -12.23
N GLY A 10 1.12 0.37 -11.28
CA GLY A 10 1.58 -0.81 -10.56
C GLY A 10 0.42 -1.68 -10.12
N ILE A 11 0.63 -2.99 -10.16
CA ILE A 11 -0.34 -3.99 -9.74
C ILE A 11 0.34 -5.00 -8.83
N ASP A 12 -0.38 -5.43 -7.81
CA ASP A 12 0.05 -6.50 -6.92
C ASP A 12 -1.12 -7.35 -6.44
N ILE A 13 -0.86 -8.63 -6.19
CA ILE A 13 -1.82 -9.60 -5.68
C ILE A 13 -1.18 -10.41 -4.54
N ILE A 14 -1.94 -10.61 -3.46
CA ILE A 14 -1.52 -11.46 -2.34
C ILE A 14 -2.68 -12.31 -1.83
N SER A 15 -2.40 -13.56 -1.46
CA SER A 15 -3.38 -14.39 -0.76
C SER A 15 -3.53 -13.93 0.70
N LEU A 16 -4.77 -13.91 1.18
CA LEU A 16 -5.12 -13.56 2.56
C LEU A 16 -4.45 -14.51 3.56
N GLU A 17 -4.34 -15.79 3.19
CA GLU A 17 -3.65 -16.80 3.99
C GLU A 17 -2.15 -16.48 4.11
N ARG A 18 -1.46 -16.21 3.01
CA ARG A 18 -0.01 -15.89 3.02
C ARG A 18 0.25 -14.63 3.81
N ALA A 19 -0.54 -13.58 3.59
CA ALA A 19 -0.45 -12.34 4.35
C ALA A 19 -0.75 -12.57 5.84
N GLY A 20 -1.76 -13.38 6.16
CA GLY A 20 -2.06 -13.81 7.52
C GLY A 20 -0.88 -14.52 8.19
N GLY A 21 -0.26 -15.48 7.50
CA GLY A 21 0.92 -16.19 7.99
C GLY A 21 2.12 -15.26 8.25
N VAL A 22 2.36 -14.29 7.36
CA VAL A 22 3.39 -13.25 7.57
C VAL A 22 3.06 -12.40 8.79
N LEU A 23 1.80 -11.96 8.93
CA LEU A 23 1.37 -11.16 10.06
C LEU A 23 1.51 -11.91 11.39
N THR A 24 1.17 -13.20 11.42
CA THR A 24 1.30 -14.04 12.62
C THR A 24 2.77 -14.22 13.01
N ARG A 25 3.63 -14.59 12.05
CA ARG A 25 5.07 -14.84 12.31
C ARG A 25 5.86 -13.56 12.63
N HIS A 26 5.50 -12.43 12.02
CA HIS A 26 6.29 -11.20 12.08
C HIS A 26 5.49 -9.98 12.59
N ARG A 27 4.50 -10.20 13.46
CA ARG A 27 3.57 -9.16 13.92
C ARG A 27 4.25 -7.87 14.40
N ARG A 28 5.29 -8.00 15.20
CA ARG A 28 6.07 -6.87 15.72
C ARG A 28 6.76 -6.08 14.61
N MET A 29 7.42 -6.78 13.68
CA MET A 29 8.11 -6.17 12.54
C MET A 29 7.12 -5.48 11.60
N VAL A 30 6.00 -6.12 11.27
CA VAL A 30 4.94 -5.52 10.45
C VAL A 30 4.42 -4.23 11.09
N ARG A 31 4.13 -4.27 12.39
CA ARG A 31 3.69 -3.06 13.11
C ARG A 31 4.74 -1.95 13.10
N GLN A 32 6.02 -2.29 13.28
CA GLN A 32 7.09 -1.32 13.52
C GLN A 32 7.85 -0.85 12.27
N ARG A 33 7.79 -1.59 11.17
CA ARG A 33 8.59 -1.32 9.95
C ARG A 33 7.75 -1.26 8.67
N PHE A 34 6.65 -2.01 8.60
CA PHE A 34 5.81 -2.02 7.41
C PHE A 34 4.83 -0.83 7.38
N PHE A 35 4.10 -0.57 8.46
CA PHE A 35 3.14 0.55 8.51
C PHE A 35 3.82 1.90 8.73
N SER A 36 3.27 2.96 8.14
CA SER A 36 3.61 4.35 8.44
C SER A 36 3.14 4.72 9.85
N LYS A 37 3.62 5.85 10.39
CA LYS A 37 3.21 6.32 11.73
C LYS A 37 1.69 6.51 11.83
N ASN A 38 1.05 7.04 10.78
CA ASN A 38 -0.39 7.29 10.77
C ASN A 38 -1.20 6.00 10.58
N GLU A 39 -0.71 5.07 9.76
CA GLU A 39 -1.34 3.75 9.62
C GLU A 39 -1.33 2.98 10.93
N ARG A 40 -0.22 3.03 11.69
CA ARG A 40 -0.11 2.38 13.02
C ARG A 40 -1.20 2.84 13.96
N LYS A 41 -1.39 4.16 14.11
CA LYS A 41 -2.45 4.75 14.93
C LYS A 41 -3.84 4.23 14.53
N GLN A 42 -4.10 4.16 13.22
CA GLN A 42 -5.38 3.64 12.70
C GLN A 42 -5.53 2.12 12.83
N THR A 43 -4.44 1.36 12.94
CA THR A 43 -4.49 -0.09 13.18
C THR A 43 -4.56 -0.45 14.66
N GLU A 44 -4.03 0.40 15.54
CA GLU A 44 -4.19 0.25 16.99
C GLU A 44 -5.63 0.57 17.39
N ALA A 45 -6.23 1.60 16.79
CA ALA A 45 -7.65 1.93 16.99
C ALA A 45 -8.63 0.95 16.31
N ARG A 46 -8.17 0.13 15.34
CA ARG A 46 -9.02 -0.80 14.59
C ARG A 46 -8.27 -2.10 14.36
N CYS A 47 -8.61 -3.13 15.15
CA CYS A 47 -8.06 -4.50 15.15
C CYS A 47 -7.31 -4.90 13.86
N LEU A 48 -5.96 -4.88 13.92
CA LEU A 48 -5.10 -5.38 12.84
C LEU A 48 -5.33 -6.87 12.62
N ASN A 49 -5.88 -7.24 11.46
CA ASN A 49 -6.11 -8.63 11.05
C ASN A 49 -5.52 -8.92 9.66
N GLY A 50 -5.44 -10.21 9.31
CA GLY A 50 -4.85 -10.68 8.05
C GLY A 50 -5.46 -10.03 6.81
N ARG A 51 -6.79 -9.87 6.76
CA ARG A 51 -7.49 -9.25 5.62
C ARG A 51 -7.08 -7.78 5.44
N ARG A 52 -7.04 -6.99 6.52
CA ARG A 52 -6.60 -5.59 6.44
C ARG A 52 -5.13 -5.49 6.04
N PHE A 53 -4.28 -6.32 6.65
CA PHE A 53 -2.86 -6.36 6.29
C PHE A 53 -2.67 -6.72 4.82
N SER A 54 -3.39 -7.71 4.29
CA SER A 54 -3.36 -8.11 2.87
C SER A 54 -3.63 -6.93 1.94
N LYS A 55 -4.69 -6.15 2.22
CA LYS A 55 -5.03 -4.98 1.41
C LYS A 55 -3.92 -3.94 1.44
N VAL A 56 -3.40 -3.59 2.61
CA VAL A 56 -2.34 -2.58 2.71
C VAL A 56 -1.05 -3.10 2.07
N PHE A 57 -0.73 -4.39 2.22
CA PHE A 57 0.39 -5.04 1.55
C PHE A 57 0.34 -4.87 0.03
N ALA A 58 -0.74 -5.36 -0.59
CA ALA A 58 -0.92 -5.25 -2.03
C ALA A 58 -0.91 -3.77 -2.49
N ALA A 59 -1.56 -2.87 -1.76
CA ALA A 59 -1.55 -1.45 -2.11
C ALA A 59 -0.14 -0.85 -2.08
N LYS A 60 0.64 -1.13 -1.03
CA LYS A 60 1.99 -0.57 -0.94
C LYS A 60 2.92 -1.11 -2.02
N GLU A 61 2.85 -2.40 -2.33
CA GLU A 61 3.60 -3.00 -3.45
C GLU A 61 3.17 -2.40 -4.80
N ALA A 62 1.86 -2.25 -5.04
CA ALA A 62 1.35 -1.62 -6.25
C ALA A 62 1.83 -0.17 -6.40
N VAL A 63 1.80 0.61 -5.31
CA VAL A 63 2.32 1.99 -5.28
C VAL A 63 3.82 2.02 -5.55
N PHE A 64 4.56 1.10 -4.92
CA PHE A 64 6.00 0.99 -5.07
C PHE A 64 6.39 0.74 -6.54
N LYS A 65 5.68 -0.19 -7.21
CA LYS A 65 5.81 -0.48 -8.64
C LYS A 65 5.46 0.72 -9.51
N ALA A 66 4.36 1.41 -9.24
CA ALA A 66 3.95 2.61 -9.97
C ALA A 66 4.99 3.73 -9.90
N CYS A 67 5.67 3.86 -8.75
CA CYS A 67 6.70 4.87 -8.52
C CYS A 67 8.08 4.48 -9.07
N ARG A 68 8.27 3.23 -9.53
CA ARG A 68 9.59 2.66 -9.92
C ARG A 68 10.66 2.85 -8.85
N GLY A 69 10.29 2.71 -7.57
CA GLY A 69 11.24 2.84 -6.46
C GLY A 69 12.31 1.75 -6.48
N ALA A 70 13.54 2.06 -6.10
CA ALA A 70 14.57 1.05 -5.81
C ALA A 70 14.18 0.30 -4.53
N TRP A 71 14.23 -1.04 -4.51
CA TRP A 71 13.77 -1.85 -3.38
C TRP A 71 14.54 -1.52 -2.09
N LEU A 72 13.84 -0.98 -1.08
CA LEU A 72 14.42 -0.54 0.20
C LEU A 72 14.13 -1.53 1.35
N GLY A 73 13.72 -2.76 1.04
CA GLY A 73 13.25 -3.73 2.03
C GLY A 73 11.99 -3.26 2.79
N PHE A 74 11.74 -3.86 3.96
CA PHE A 74 10.53 -3.58 4.75
C PHE A 74 10.41 -2.13 5.22
N ASP A 75 11.53 -1.47 5.52
CA ASP A 75 11.53 -0.05 5.94
C ASP A 75 11.13 0.88 4.78
N GLY A 76 11.28 0.43 3.53
CA GLY A 76 10.73 1.06 2.35
C GLY A 76 9.20 1.19 2.40
N PHE A 77 8.48 0.25 3.02
CA PHE A 77 7.02 0.32 3.08
C PHE A 77 6.51 1.37 4.05
N SER A 78 7.20 1.63 5.17
CA SER A 78 6.80 2.70 6.10
C SER A 78 6.75 4.09 5.46
N SER A 79 7.43 4.23 4.31
CA SER A 79 7.54 5.47 3.55
C SER A 79 6.33 5.77 2.66
N ILE A 80 5.46 4.77 2.49
CA ILE A 80 4.18 4.84 1.79
C ILE A 80 3.08 4.78 2.86
N GLU A 81 2.21 5.78 2.91
CA GLU A 81 0.99 5.76 3.72
C GLU A 81 -0.21 5.50 2.81
N ILE A 82 -0.91 4.38 3.04
CA ILE A 82 -2.16 4.06 2.35
C ILE A 82 -3.33 4.66 3.11
N VAL A 83 -4.10 5.50 2.42
CA VAL A 83 -5.33 6.10 2.92
C VAL A 83 -6.51 5.39 2.25
N LEU A 84 -7.18 4.53 3.01
CA LEU A 84 -8.35 3.79 2.52
C LEU A 84 -9.50 4.75 2.26
N GLN A 85 -10.16 4.58 1.12
CA GLN A 85 -11.35 5.33 0.73
C GLN A 85 -12.57 4.40 0.60
N PRO A 86 -13.80 4.96 0.56
CA PRO A 86 -15.01 4.20 0.27
C PRO A 86 -14.92 3.44 -1.07
N ARG A 87 -15.81 2.47 -1.25
CA ARG A 87 -15.97 1.72 -2.52
C ARG A 87 -14.68 1.05 -3.01
N GLY A 88 -13.84 0.59 -2.07
CA GLY A 88 -12.64 -0.17 -2.40
C GLY A 88 -11.52 0.67 -3.04
N ARG A 89 -11.54 1.99 -2.91
CA ARG A 89 -10.46 2.86 -3.41
C ARG A 89 -9.41 3.14 -2.33
N PHE A 90 -8.27 3.66 -2.74
CA PHE A 90 -7.28 4.24 -1.84
C PHE A 90 -6.50 5.36 -2.53
N THR A 91 -5.94 6.24 -1.72
CA THR A 91 -4.84 7.11 -2.14
C THR A 91 -3.57 6.74 -1.38
N ALA A 92 -2.41 7.15 -1.90
CA ALA A 92 -1.16 7.00 -1.19
C ALA A 92 -0.47 8.34 -0.99
N LYS A 93 0.06 8.56 0.21
CA LYS A 93 1.00 9.65 0.50
C LYS A 93 2.41 9.06 0.51
N LEU A 94 3.26 9.64 -0.32
CA LEU A 94 4.67 9.29 -0.43
C LEU A 94 5.50 10.27 0.39
N ASN A 95 6.51 9.80 1.10
CA ASN A 95 7.52 10.69 1.68
C ASN A 95 8.69 10.92 0.70
N LYS A 96 9.68 11.72 1.11
CA LYS A 96 10.82 12.17 0.26
C LYS A 96 11.75 11.05 -0.26
N ARG A 97 11.49 9.77 0.04
CA ARG A 97 12.33 8.65 -0.42
C ARG A 97 12.05 8.19 -1.85
N PHE A 98 10.99 8.67 -2.49
CA PHE A 98 10.65 8.30 -3.87
C PHE A 98 11.19 9.34 -4.85
N SER A 99 11.86 8.87 -5.91
CA SER A 99 12.36 9.72 -7.00
C SER A 99 11.24 10.39 -7.80
N ARG A 100 10.05 9.76 -7.82
CA ARG A 100 8.86 10.28 -8.48
C ARG A 100 7.90 10.84 -7.45
N SER A 101 7.52 12.10 -7.67
CA SER A 101 6.52 12.82 -6.89
C SER A 101 5.25 12.96 -7.71
N GLY A 102 4.09 12.79 -7.09
CA GLY A 102 2.80 12.90 -7.77
C GLY A 102 1.65 12.46 -6.88
N SER A 103 0.43 12.56 -7.39
CA SER A 103 -0.74 12.03 -6.70
C SER A 103 -0.92 10.55 -7.06
N VAL A 104 -1.15 9.71 -6.05
CA VAL A 104 -1.38 8.28 -6.27
C VAL A 104 -2.82 7.92 -5.92
N GLN A 105 -3.49 7.28 -6.87
CA GLN A 105 -4.83 6.74 -6.71
C GLN A 105 -4.84 5.26 -7.04
N GLY A 106 -5.65 4.49 -6.34
CA GLY A 106 -5.77 3.07 -6.60
C GLY A 106 -7.11 2.50 -6.17
N PHE A 107 -7.30 1.23 -6.52
CA PHE A 107 -8.47 0.46 -6.13
C PHE A 107 -8.07 -0.98 -5.80
N PHE A 108 -8.92 -1.62 -5.01
CA PHE A 108 -8.80 -3.01 -4.61
C PHE A 108 -9.78 -3.86 -5.39
N ILE A 109 -9.35 -5.07 -5.75
CA ILE A 109 -10.25 -6.16 -6.13
C ILE A 109 -10.07 -7.26 -5.08
N MET A 110 -11.16 -7.74 -4.51
CA MET A 110 -11.16 -8.84 -3.55
C MET A 110 -11.85 -10.03 -4.23
N ALA A 111 -11.14 -11.15 -4.37
CA ALA A 111 -11.68 -12.35 -5.01
C ALA A 111 -11.11 -13.60 -4.36
N SER A 112 -11.97 -14.58 -4.02
CA SER A 112 -11.60 -15.95 -3.63
C SER A 112 -10.37 -16.08 -2.70
N GLY A 113 -10.30 -15.28 -1.64
CA GLY A 113 -9.17 -15.34 -0.69
C GLY A 113 -7.92 -14.56 -1.10
N TYR A 114 -8.01 -13.71 -2.12
CA TYR A 114 -6.94 -12.80 -2.56
C TYR A 114 -7.33 -11.34 -2.42
N ALA A 115 -6.31 -10.50 -2.20
CA ALA A 115 -6.39 -9.06 -2.31
C ALA A 115 -5.52 -8.62 -3.49
N VAL A 116 -6.12 -7.96 -4.48
CA VAL A 116 -5.42 -7.30 -5.58
C VAL A 116 -5.49 -5.80 -5.35
N ALA A 117 -4.40 -5.10 -5.64
CA ALA A 117 -4.38 -3.65 -5.69
C ALA A 117 -3.79 -3.16 -7.00
N CYS A 118 -4.46 -2.18 -7.61
CA CYS A 118 -3.96 -1.43 -8.75
C CYS A 118 -3.71 0.02 -8.32
N ALA A 119 -2.55 0.56 -8.64
CA ALA A 119 -2.15 1.93 -8.32
C ALA A 119 -1.73 2.68 -9.60
N MET A 120 -2.12 3.95 -9.67
CA MET A 120 -1.80 4.89 -10.75
C MET A 120 -1.17 6.13 -10.13
N LEU A 121 0.01 6.49 -10.62
CA LEU A 121 0.73 7.71 -10.26
C LEU A 121 0.50 8.77 -11.34
N TRP A 122 0.06 9.95 -10.91
CA TRP A 122 -0.24 11.09 -11.78
C TRP A 122 0.69 12.26 -11.45
N ASN A 123 1.22 12.88 -12.52
CA ASN A 123 1.98 14.12 -12.41
C ASN A 123 1.12 15.29 -12.92
N LYS A 124 1.39 16.47 -12.37
CA LYS A 124 0.88 17.73 -12.92
C LYS A 124 1.58 18.07 -14.23
#